data_AF-T2JXS1-F1
#
_entry.id   AF-T2JXS1-F1
#
_cell.length_a   1.000
_cell.length_b   1.000
_cell.length_c   1.000
_cell.angle_alpha   90.00
_cell.angle_beta   90.00
_cell.angle_gamma   90.00
#
_symmetry.space_group_name_H-M   'P 1'
#
loop_
_entity.id
_entity.type
_entity.pdbx_description
1 polymer ?
#
loop_
_entity_poly.entity_id
_entity_poly.type
_entity_poly.pdbx_seq_one_letter_code
_entity_poly.pdbx_strand_id
1 'polypeptide(L)'
;METVQLLLRNGVNSEAFKSGFQKIMAENPEITYDSIQGIEKKGKDVVVTVEVPKDADKGKIEHQFNEAYEMKLEAVKQTALLEAAKEHKQEIKELTKDITEIAKLALSNQPNVNTIIENKPMTNSPDNSQNITSGRDVILTNSNANLREISGNINNLIQQLPDQNNDEKTSIKELISQLQKAIESEDNLKDVQKVEALEEVEILTKAANKPEDSKLKKEAKRSSNVLAGIAKNLPHATKLVEGCNELLPAIAQLLGLS
;
A
#
# COMPACT_ATOMS: atom_id res chain seq x y z
N MET A 1 45.94 6.22 18.99
CA MET A 1 44.63 6.56 18.45
C MET A 1 44.75 6.95 17.00
N GLU A 2 43.74 6.62 16.22
CA GLU A 2 43.50 7.11 14.87
C GLU A 2 42.06 7.60 14.78
N THR A 3 41.63 8.07 13.60
CA THR A 3 40.26 8.52 13.40
C THR A 3 39.56 7.74 12.29
N VAL A 4 38.25 7.65 12.40
CA VAL A 4 37.31 7.19 11.38
C VAL A 4 36.27 8.29 11.14
N GLN A 5 35.83 8.43 9.90
CA GLN A 5 34.77 9.37 9.53
C GLN A 5 33.46 8.61 9.32
N LEU A 6 32.41 9.08 9.99
CA LEU A 6 31.06 8.54 9.87
C LEU A 6 30.21 9.54 9.07
N LEU A 7 29.61 9.08 7.98
CA LEU A 7 28.82 9.93 7.10
C LEU A 7 27.33 9.83 7.42
N LEU A 8 26.73 10.95 7.80
CA LEU A 8 25.30 11.11 8.01
C LEU A 8 24.72 11.81 6.77
N ARG A 9 24.06 11.02 5.91
CA ARG A 9 23.46 11.54 4.67
C ARG A 9 22.18 12.30 4.96
N ASN A 10 21.98 13.43 4.28
CA ASN A 10 20.81 14.30 4.41
C ASN A 10 20.58 14.88 5.83
N GLY A 11 21.64 15.12 6.57
CA GLY A 11 21.62 15.80 7.86
C GLY A 11 21.62 14.84 9.04
N VAL A 12 21.25 15.33 10.23
CA VAL A 12 21.32 14.55 11.47
C VAL A 12 19.91 14.15 11.90
N ASN A 13 19.60 12.86 11.84
CA ASN A 13 18.52 12.26 12.60
C ASN A 13 19.10 11.75 13.93
N SER A 14 18.68 12.33 15.06
CA SER A 14 19.23 12.05 16.39
C SER A 14 18.98 10.61 16.84
N GLU A 15 17.84 10.03 16.50
CA GLU A 15 17.48 8.65 16.85
C GLU A 15 18.29 7.63 16.04
N ALA A 16 18.43 7.88 14.73
CA ALA A 16 19.26 7.07 13.85
C ALA A 16 20.75 7.14 14.23
N PHE A 17 21.24 8.35 14.55
CA PHE A 17 22.59 8.53 15.06
C PHE A 17 22.83 7.75 16.35
N LYS A 18 21.92 7.89 17.33
CA LYS A 18 22.02 7.15 18.60
C LYS A 18 22.07 5.64 18.36
N SER A 19 21.21 5.12 17.49
CA SER A 19 21.16 3.69 17.13
C SER A 19 22.47 3.21 16.50
N GLY A 20 22.96 3.93 15.49
CA GLY A 20 24.23 3.59 14.83
C GLY A 20 25.43 3.67 15.78
N PHE A 21 25.46 4.70 16.63
CA PHE A 21 26.54 4.88 17.59
C PHE A 21 26.50 3.81 18.70
N GLN A 22 25.32 3.42 19.18
CA GLN A 22 25.19 2.32 20.14
C GLN A 22 25.65 0.98 19.56
N LYS A 23 25.42 0.75 18.25
CA LYS A 23 25.88 -0.47 17.57
C LYS A 23 27.41 -0.57 17.58
N ILE A 24 28.12 0.51 17.28
CA ILE A 24 29.59 0.51 17.31
C ILE A 24 30.14 0.39 18.74
N MET A 25 29.52 1.04 19.73
CA MET A 25 29.94 0.95 21.15
C MET A 25 29.78 -0.48 21.71
N ALA A 26 28.76 -1.22 21.27
CA ALA A 26 28.52 -2.59 21.73
C ALA A 26 29.62 -3.56 21.28
N GLU A 27 30.22 -3.34 20.11
CA GLU A 27 31.29 -4.19 19.57
C GLU A 27 32.69 -3.62 19.83
N ASN A 28 32.78 -2.35 20.22
CA ASN A 28 34.02 -1.63 20.50
C ASN A 28 33.85 -0.82 21.80
N PRO A 29 34.04 -1.41 22.98
CA PRO A 29 33.78 -0.76 24.26
C PRO A 29 34.66 0.46 24.55
N GLU A 30 35.79 0.59 23.85
CA GLU A 30 36.70 1.73 23.94
C GLU A 30 36.18 2.97 23.19
N ILE A 31 35.23 2.77 22.27
CA ILE A 31 34.55 3.87 21.59
C ILE A 31 33.40 4.31 22.48
N THR A 32 33.37 5.58 22.85
CA THR A 32 32.27 6.21 23.58
C THR A 32 31.87 7.51 22.87
N TYR A 33 30.85 8.20 23.38
CA TYR A 33 30.50 9.52 22.85
C TYR A 33 31.62 10.55 23.02
N ASP A 34 32.50 10.38 24.03
CA ASP A 34 33.66 11.24 24.24
C ASP A 34 34.74 11.05 23.16
N SER A 35 34.69 9.93 22.42
CA SER A 35 35.56 9.67 21.28
C SER A 35 35.23 10.57 20.06
N ILE A 36 34.13 11.33 20.07
CA ILE A 36 33.78 12.23 18.98
C ILE A 36 34.71 13.45 19.01
N GLN A 37 35.55 13.57 17.97
CA GLN A 37 36.55 14.64 17.84
C GLN A 37 36.01 15.86 17.09
N GLY A 38 34.99 15.68 16.23
CA GLY A 38 34.45 16.78 15.45
C GLY A 38 33.21 16.40 14.66
N ILE A 39 32.40 17.42 14.37
CA ILE A 39 31.20 17.31 13.55
C ILE A 39 31.26 18.41 12.49
N GLU A 40 31.34 18.00 11.23
CA GLU A 40 31.45 18.89 10.09
C GLU A 40 30.24 18.78 9.18
N LYS A 41 29.62 19.91 8.83
CA LYS A 41 28.55 19.92 7.83
C LYS A 41 29.15 20.04 6.43
N LYS A 42 28.84 19.07 5.56
CA LYS A 42 29.25 19.05 4.14
C LYS A 42 28.00 19.14 3.25
N GLY A 43 27.59 20.37 2.97
CA GLY A 43 26.37 20.62 2.19
C GLY A 43 25.12 20.16 2.94
N LYS A 44 24.45 19.12 2.41
CA LYS A 44 23.31 18.47 3.08
C LYS A 44 23.74 17.38 4.07
N ASP A 45 24.96 16.89 3.95
CA ASP A 45 25.47 15.79 4.75
C ASP A 45 26.23 16.30 5.97
N VAL A 46 26.42 15.44 6.95
CA VAL A 46 27.24 15.69 8.13
C VAL A 46 28.27 14.59 8.27
N VAL A 47 29.52 14.96 8.52
CA VAL A 47 30.62 14.02 8.79
C VAL A 47 30.97 14.13 10.27
N VAL A 48 30.93 13.01 10.97
CA VAL A 48 31.36 12.90 12.37
C VAL A 48 32.71 12.20 12.39
N THR A 49 33.71 12.85 12.96
CA THR A 49 35.04 12.27 13.14
C THR A 49 35.11 11.64 14.53
N VAL A 50 35.42 10.35 14.58
CA VAL A 50 35.49 9.57 15.82
C VAL A 50 36.90 9.02 16.00
N GLU A 51 37.44 9.18 17.20
CA GLU A 51 38.69 8.58 17.63
C GLU A 51 38.50 7.09 17.89
N VAL A 52 39.43 6.29 17.37
CA VAL A 52 39.41 4.83 17.49
C VAL A 52 40.79 4.28 17.84
N PRO A 53 40.88 3.08 18.46
CA PRO A 53 42.13 2.38 18.69
C PRO A 53 42.90 2.15 17.38
N LYS A 54 44.24 2.10 17.44
CA LYS A 54 45.08 1.99 16.22
C LYS A 54 44.90 0.66 15.48
N ASP A 55 44.52 -0.38 16.20
CA ASP A 55 44.28 -1.74 15.76
C ASP A 55 42.81 -2.00 15.39
N ALA A 56 41.93 -1.01 15.56
CA ALA A 56 40.52 -1.14 15.22
C ALA A 56 40.31 -1.19 13.70
N ASP A 57 39.40 -2.07 13.25
CA ASP A 57 38.98 -2.13 11.86
C ASP A 57 38.02 -0.97 11.56
N LYS A 58 38.58 0.12 11.02
CA LYS A 58 37.83 1.33 10.66
C LYS A 58 36.75 1.07 9.63
N GLY A 59 37.02 0.20 8.65
CA GLY A 59 36.06 -0.14 7.61
C GLY A 59 34.85 -0.86 8.19
N LYS A 60 35.08 -1.79 9.13
CA LYS A 60 34.01 -2.44 9.88
C LYS A 60 33.21 -1.44 10.72
N ILE A 61 33.87 -0.54 11.45
CA ILE A 61 33.20 0.47 12.30
C ILE A 61 32.31 1.39 11.45
N GLU A 62 32.84 1.92 10.35
CA GLU A 62 32.09 2.77 9.43
C GLU A 62 30.89 2.02 8.85
N HIS A 63 31.09 0.79 8.38
CA HIS A 63 30.04 -0.03 7.79
C HIS A 63 28.91 -0.32 8.79
N GLN A 64 29.26 -0.71 10.02
CA GLN A 64 28.28 -1.01 11.07
C GLN A 64 27.47 0.20 11.49
N PHE A 65 28.13 1.36 11.62
CA PHE A 65 27.45 2.60 11.90
C PHE A 65 26.46 2.93 10.77
N ASN A 66 26.93 2.89 9.51
CA ASN A 66 26.11 3.25 8.35
C ASN A 66 24.90 2.33 8.20
N GLU A 67 25.07 1.01 8.33
CA GLU A 67 23.98 0.04 8.25
C GLU A 67 22.91 0.31 9.31
N ALA A 68 23.31 0.46 10.58
CA ALA A 68 22.39 0.71 11.68
C ALA A 68 21.73 2.10 11.60
N TYR A 69 22.46 3.11 11.11
CA TYR A 69 21.95 4.45 10.87
C TYR A 69 20.88 4.45 9.77
N GLU A 70 21.16 3.85 8.61
CA GLU A 70 20.24 3.79 7.48
C GLU A 70 18.98 2.98 7.81
N MET A 71 19.12 1.82 8.47
CA MET A 71 17.96 1.03 8.93
C MET A 71 17.04 1.85 9.84
N LYS A 72 17.62 2.58 10.80
CA LYS A 72 16.82 3.37 11.74
C LYS A 72 16.20 4.60 11.08
N LEU A 73 16.92 5.25 10.16
CA LEU A 73 16.39 6.37 9.38
C LEU A 73 15.18 5.96 8.55
N GLU A 74 15.24 4.80 7.89
CA GLU A 74 14.11 4.27 7.12
C GLU A 74 12.94 3.89 8.04
N ALA A 75 13.20 3.27 9.21
CA ALA A 75 12.16 2.95 10.17
C ALA A 75 11.42 4.20 10.70
N VAL A 76 12.16 5.30 10.96
CA VAL A 76 11.55 6.59 11.37
C VAL A 76 10.69 7.15 10.24
N LYS A 77 11.17 7.11 8.99
CA LYS A 77 10.42 7.58 7.82
C LYS A 77 9.13 6.78 7.61
N GLN A 78 9.19 5.45 7.71
CA GLN A 78 8.02 4.59 7.60
C GLN A 78 7.01 4.86 8.72
N THR A 79 7.49 5.09 9.94
CA THR A 79 6.62 5.43 11.09
C THR A 79 5.89 6.75 10.84
N ALA A 80 6.60 7.79 10.39
CA ALA A 80 6.02 9.09 10.07
C ALA A 80 5.00 9.00 8.92
N LEU A 81 5.28 8.21 7.88
CA LEU A 81 4.33 7.97 6.78
C LEU A 81 3.07 7.24 7.26
N LEU A 82 3.23 6.25 8.15
CA LEU A 82 2.10 5.53 8.74
C LEU A 82 1.25 6.45 9.64
N GLU A 83 1.88 7.31 10.42
CA GLU A 83 1.18 8.27 11.28
C GLU A 83 0.42 9.32 10.46
N ALA A 84 1.06 9.92 9.44
CA ALA A 84 0.40 10.84 8.52
C ALA A 84 -0.79 10.17 7.79
N ALA A 85 -0.66 8.90 7.39
CA ALA A 85 -1.77 8.15 6.80
C ALA A 85 -2.93 7.93 7.78
N LYS A 86 -2.63 7.70 9.07
CA LYS A 86 -3.64 7.57 10.13
C LYS A 86 -4.33 8.90 10.42
N GLU A 87 -3.59 10.01 10.48
CA GLU A 87 -4.13 11.35 10.68
C GLU A 87 -5.08 11.73 9.54
N HIS A 88 -4.63 11.58 8.28
CA HIS A 88 -5.45 11.85 7.11
C HIS A 88 -6.73 11.00 7.08
N LYS A 89 -6.64 9.74 7.50
CA LYS A 89 -7.80 8.85 7.65
C LYS A 89 -8.78 9.33 8.73
N GLN A 90 -8.28 9.89 9.83
CA GLN A 90 -9.11 10.45 10.89
C GLN A 90 -9.80 11.74 10.42
N GLU A 91 -9.10 12.60 9.68
CA GLU A 91 -9.69 13.81 9.07
C GLU A 91 -10.84 13.46 8.12
N ILE A 92 -10.65 12.47 7.23
CA ILE A 92 -11.72 11.97 6.34
C ILE A 92 -12.92 11.46 7.15
N LYS A 93 -12.68 10.76 8.27
CA LYS A 93 -13.73 10.21 9.11
C LYS A 93 -14.55 11.31 9.78
N GLU A 94 -13.91 12.35 10.31
CA GLU A 94 -14.61 13.52 10.89
C GLU A 94 -15.41 14.26 9.81
N LEU A 95 -14.81 14.52 8.63
CA LEU A 95 -15.50 15.18 7.52
C LEU A 95 -16.75 14.40 7.07
N THR A 96 -16.65 13.06 7.03
CA THR A 96 -17.78 12.19 6.67
C THR A 96 -18.90 12.27 7.70
N LYS A 97 -18.56 12.37 8.99
CA LYS A 97 -19.53 12.51 10.08
C LYS A 97 -20.28 13.84 9.96
N ASP A 98 -19.55 14.94 9.73
CA ASP A 98 -20.13 16.28 9.54
C ASP A 98 -21.08 16.33 8.34
N ILE A 99 -20.67 15.78 7.19
CA ILE A 99 -21.53 15.69 6.00
C ILE A 99 -22.79 14.87 6.28
N THR A 100 -22.66 13.75 6.99
CA THR A 100 -23.79 12.91 7.37
C THR A 100 -24.77 13.65 8.28
N GLU A 101 -24.25 14.44 9.22
CA GLU A 101 -25.07 15.25 10.14
C GLU A 101 -25.79 16.37 9.40
N ILE A 102 -25.10 17.09 8.51
CA ILE A 102 -25.69 18.10 7.63
C ILE A 102 -26.81 17.50 6.76
N ALA A 103 -26.57 16.32 6.17
CA ALA A 103 -27.58 15.63 5.35
C ALA A 103 -28.81 15.23 6.17
N LYS A 104 -28.64 14.72 7.40
CA LYS A 104 -29.75 14.40 8.30
C LYS A 104 -30.58 15.63 8.68
N LEU A 105 -29.93 16.77 8.94
CA LEU A 105 -30.60 18.03 9.24
C LEU A 105 -31.38 18.54 8.03
N ALA A 106 -30.82 18.45 6.83
CA ALA A 106 -31.49 18.85 5.59
C ALA A 106 -32.74 18.01 5.29
N LEU A 107 -32.68 16.68 5.52
CA LEU A 107 -33.80 15.76 5.34
C LEU A 107 -34.91 15.96 6.39
N SER A 108 -34.55 16.33 7.62
CA SER A 108 -35.52 16.62 8.70
C SER A 108 -36.30 17.92 8.46
N ASN A 109 -35.82 18.81 7.57
CA ASN A 109 -36.46 20.09 7.24
C ASN A 109 -37.29 20.06 5.94
N GLN A 110 -37.56 18.90 5.34
CA GLN A 110 -38.41 18.77 4.15
C GLN A 110 -39.90 18.69 4.54
N PRO A 111 -40.82 19.47 3.91
CA PRO A 111 -42.25 19.31 4.13
C PRO A 111 -42.76 17.99 3.51
N ASN A 112 -43.61 17.26 4.25
CA ASN A 112 -44.22 16.00 3.84
C ASN A 112 -44.98 16.12 2.50
N VAL A 113 -44.45 15.56 1.41
CA VAL A 113 -45.18 15.43 0.14
C VAL A 113 -45.84 14.04 0.08
N ASN A 114 -47.15 14.02 0.33
CA ASN A 114 -47.99 12.83 0.30
C ASN A 114 -48.33 12.48 -1.16
N THR A 115 -47.57 11.60 -1.80
CA THR A 115 -47.90 11.09 -3.14
C THR A 115 -48.69 9.80 -3.00
N ILE A 116 -49.98 9.86 -3.34
CA ILE A 116 -50.91 8.73 -3.37
C ILE A 116 -50.53 7.82 -4.54
N ILE A 117 -50.10 6.58 -4.26
CA ILE A 117 -49.97 5.52 -5.26
C ILE A 117 -51.05 4.48 -4.94
N GLU A 118 -52.04 4.37 -5.82
CA GLU A 118 -53.11 3.37 -5.73
C GLU A 118 -52.58 1.96 -5.99
N ASN A 119 -52.81 1.05 -5.05
CA ASN A 119 -52.53 -0.38 -5.18
C ASN A 119 -53.63 -1.09 -5.99
N LYS A 120 -53.31 -1.57 -7.20
CA LYS A 120 -54.04 -2.65 -7.86
C LYS A 120 -53.19 -3.93 -7.84
N PRO A 121 -53.63 -5.02 -7.19
CA PRO A 121 -52.93 -6.30 -7.25
C PRO A 121 -53.45 -7.15 -8.42
N MET A 122 -52.58 -7.57 -9.34
CA MET A 122 -52.81 -8.73 -10.21
C MET A 122 -51.50 -9.46 -10.57
N THR A 123 -51.20 -10.48 -9.75
CA THR A 123 -50.89 -11.89 -10.08
C THR A 123 -50.09 -12.28 -11.34
N ASN A 124 -49.02 -13.05 -11.07
CA ASN A 124 -48.43 -14.16 -11.83
C ASN A 124 -47.30 -13.87 -12.86
N SER A 125 -46.06 -13.85 -12.36
CA SER A 125 -44.88 -14.48 -13.00
C SER A 125 -43.77 -14.68 -11.95
N PRO A 126 -42.90 -15.71 -12.05
CA PRO A 126 -41.84 -15.93 -11.09
C PRO A 126 -40.76 -14.86 -11.28
N ASP A 127 -40.76 -13.89 -10.38
CA ASP A 127 -39.82 -12.77 -10.35
C ASP A 127 -38.46 -13.26 -9.81
N ASN A 128 -37.46 -13.30 -10.68
CA ASN A 128 -36.05 -13.43 -10.30
C ASN A 128 -35.32 -12.12 -10.60
N SER A 129 -35.86 -11.00 -10.11
CA SER A 129 -35.18 -9.71 -10.09
C SER A 129 -34.62 -9.45 -8.70
N GLN A 130 -33.34 -9.72 -8.51
CA GLN A 130 -32.61 -9.13 -7.39
C GLN A 130 -32.61 -7.60 -7.57
N ASN A 131 -33.21 -6.94 -6.59
CA ASN A 131 -33.26 -5.51 -6.41
C ASN A 131 -31.85 -4.90 -6.51
N ILE A 132 -31.57 -4.23 -7.63
CA ILE A 132 -30.39 -3.39 -7.77
C ILE A 132 -30.73 -2.02 -7.17
N THR A 133 -30.33 -1.84 -5.92
CA THR A 133 -30.25 -0.51 -5.30
C THR A 133 -29.05 0.22 -5.89
N SER A 134 -29.23 0.80 -7.08
CA SER A 134 -28.35 1.83 -7.61
C SER A 134 -28.48 3.08 -6.74
N GLY A 135 -27.44 3.40 -5.98
CA GLY A 135 -27.40 4.61 -5.16
C GLY A 135 -26.63 4.49 -3.85
N ARG A 136 -25.63 3.60 -3.76
CA ARG A 136 -24.72 3.58 -2.62
C ARG A 136 -23.34 4.05 -3.09
N ASP A 137 -23.04 5.28 -2.73
CA ASP A 137 -21.69 5.83 -2.76
C ASP A 137 -20.70 4.81 -2.19
N VAL A 138 -19.76 4.39 -3.03
CA VAL A 138 -18.66 3.51 -2.67
C VAL A 138 -17.66 4.33 -1.86
N ILE A 139 -17.93 4.50 -0.56
CA ILE A 139 -16.95 4.99 0.41
C ILE A 139 -16.27 3.75 1.01
N LEU A 140 -15.20 3.29 0.34
CA LEU A 140 -14.31 2.22 0.79
C LEU A 140 -13.33 2.75 1.85
N THR A 141 -13.83 3.12 3.01
CA THR A 141 -12.95 3.42 4.16
C THR A 141 -13.55 2.84 5.43
N ASN A 142 -12.94 1.73 5.90
CA ASN A 142 -13.10 1.11 7.23
C ASN A 142 -14.12 -0.01 7.41
N SER A 143 -14.31 -0.84 6.39
CA SER A 143 -14.97 -2.13 6.65
C SER A 143 -13.92 -3.20 6.86
N ASN A 144 -14.16 -4.02 7.88
CA ASN A 144 -13.47 -5.25 8.22
C ASN A 144 -13.79 -6.26 7.10
N ALA A 145 -13.31 -5.94 5.90
CA ALA A 145 -13.89 -6.41 4.67
C ALA A 145 -13.67 -7.91 4.61
N ASN A 146 -14.77 -8.65 4.61
CA ASN A 146 -14.70 -10.09 4.54
C ASN A 146 -14.14 -10.45 3.15
N LEU A 147 -13.24 -11.44 3.09
CA LEU A 147 -12.65 -11.94 1.85
C LEU A 147 -13.69 -12.16 0.74
N ARG A 148 -14.88 -12.67 1.13
CA ARG A 148 -16.02 -12.89 0.25
C ARG A 148 -16.61 -11.60 -0.35
N GLU A 149 -16.65 -10.51 0.40
CA GLU A 149 -17.19 -9.23 -0.05
C GLU A 149 -16.24 -8.55 -1.04
N ILE A 150 -14.93 -8.49 -0.71
CA ILE A 150 -13.92 -7.94 -1.62
C ILE A 150 -13.86 -8.74 -2.91
N SER A 151 -13.80 -10.07 -2.83
CA SER A 151 -13.81 -10.96 -3.99
C SER A 151 -15.03 -10.72 -4.89
N GLY A 152 -16.22 -10.60 -4.30
CA GLY A 152 -17.45 -10.30 -5.03
C GLY A 152 -17.42 -8.94 -5.73
N ASN A 153 -16.93 -7.90 -5.04
CA ASN A 153 -16.82 -6.56 -5.58
C ASN A 153 -15.83 -6.48 -6.74
N ILE A 154 -14.66 -7.11 -6.61
CA ILE A 154 -13.67 -7.19 -7.68
C ILE A 154 -14.26 -7.93 -8.89
N ASN A 155 -14.94 -9.06 -8.68
CA ASN A 155 -15.58 -9.80 -9.77
C ASN A 155 -16.57 -8.92 -10.54
N ASN A 156 -17.40 -8.15 -9.83
CA ASN A 156 -18.34 -7.20 -10.44
C ASN A 156 -17.60 -6.13 -11.26
N LEU A 157 -16.51 -5.57 -10.72
CA LEU A 157 -15.68 -4.60 -11.43
C LEU A 157 -15.05 -5.19 -12.69
N ILE A 158 -14.54 -6.43 -12.63
CA ILE A 158 -13.98 -7.17 -13.76
C ILE A 158 -15.04 -7.37 -14.85
N GLN A 159 -16.29 -7.69 -14.48
CA GLN A 159 -17.37 -7.84 -15.47
C GLN A 159 -17.75 -6.52 -16.14
N GLN A 160 -17.49 -5.38 -15.50
CA GLN A 160 -17.74 -4.05 -16.05
C GLN A 160 -16.58 -3.51 -16.90
N LEU A 161 -15.45 -4.22 -16.96
CA LEU A 161 -14.34 -3.80 -17.82
C LEU A 161 -14.78 -3.80 -19.29
N PRO A 162 -14.37 -2.78 -20.06
CA PRO A 162 -14.65 -2.75 -21.49
C PRO A 162 -13.97 -3.94 -22.16
N ASP A 163 -14.73 -4.71 -22.95
CA ASP A 163 -14.18 -5.82 -23.74
C ASP A 163 -13.28 -5.25 -24.84
N GLN A 164 -11.99 -5.10 -24.55
CA GLN A 164 -10.96 -4.72 -25.52
C GLN A 164 -10.61 -5.93 -26.39
N ASN A 165 -11.55 -6.38 -27.21
CA ASN A 165 -11.33 -7.45 -28.18
C ASN A 165 -10.60 -6.87 -29.41
N ASN A 166 -9.32 -7.21 -29.55
CA ASN A 166 -8.72 -7.41 -30.87
C ASN A 166 -7.57 -8.42 -30.73
N ASP A 167 -7.82 -9.60 -31.30
CA ASP A 167 -6.90 -10.67 -31.70
C ASP A 167 -6.07 -11.38 -30.61
N GLU A 168 -6.40 -12.67 -30.40
CA GLU A 168 -5.59 -13.79 -29.85
C GLU A 168 -4.71 -13.59 -28.59
N LYS A 169 -4.67 -12.40 -27.99
CA LYS A 169 -3.99 -12.09 -26.74
C LYS A 169 -5.01 -12.06 -25.61
N THR A 170 -4.70 -12.80 -24.54
CA THR A 170 -5.45 -12.82 -23.28
C THR A 170 -5.89 -11.41 -22.88
N SER A 171 -7.20 -11.20 -22.77
CA SER A 171 -7.77 -9.89 -22.46
C SER A 171 -7.37 -9.44 -21.05
N ILE A 172 -7.32 -8.13 -20.80
CA ILE A 172 -7.02 -7.60 -19.47
C ILE A 172 -8.01 -8.11 -18.40
N LYS A 173 -9.27 -8.34 -18.81
CA LYS A 173 -10.32 -8.94 -18.00
C LYS A 173 -9.96 -10.36 -17.55
N GLU A 174 -9.48 -11.19 -18.47
CA GLU A 174 -9.04 -12.55 -18.17
C GLU A 174 -7.80 -12.58 -17.29
N LEU A 175 -6.80 -11.72 -17.56
CA LEU A 175 -5.58 -11.64 -16.76
C LEU A 175 -5.86 -11.24 -15.31
N ILE A 176 -6.69 -10.21 -15.10
CA ILE A 176 -7.08 -9.77 -13.76
C ILE A 176 -7.91 -10.85 -13.05
N SER A 177 -8.81 -11.54 -13.76
CA SER A 177 -9.58 -12.66 -13.19
C SER A 177 -8.70 -13.84 -12.78
N GLN A 178 -7.68 -14.17 -13.58
CA GLN A 178 -6.71 -15.22 -13.25
C GLN A 178 -5.89 -14.84 -12.02
N LEU A 179 -5.44 -13.58 -11.92
CA LEU A 179 -4.70 -13.06 -10.77
C LEU A 179 -5.54 -13.11 -9.49
N GLN A 180 -6.81 -12.68 -9.55
CA GLN A 180 -7.75 -12.79 -8.44
C GLN A 180 -7.85 -14.23 -7.93
N LYS A 181 -8.10 -15.19 -8.83
CA LYS A 181 -8.25 -16.62 -8.47
C LYS A 181 -6.96 -17.19 -7.88
N ALA A 182 -5.80 -16.79 -8.39
CA ALA A 182 -4.52 -17.23 -7.86
C ALA A 182 -4.33 -16.78 -6.40
N ILE A 183 -4.74 -15.56 -6.05
CA ILE A 183 -4.69 -15.04 -4.68
C ILE A 183 -5.67 -15.79 -3.76
N GLU A 184 -6.90 -15.99 -4.23
CA GLU A 184 -7.96 -16.67 -3.45
C GLU A 184 -7.59 -18.12 -3.13
N SER A 185 -6.96 -18.82 -4.08
CA SER A 185 -6.55 -20.22 -3.96
C SER A 185 -5.18 -20.45 -3.32
N GLU A 186 -4.47 -19.38 -2.92
CA GLU A 186 -3.15 -19.52 -2.29
C GLU A 186 -3.27 -19.93 -0.83
N ASP A 187 -2.87 -21.14 -0.50
CA ASP A 187 -2.96 -21.69 0.86
C ASP A 187 -1.94 -21.08 1.82
N ASN A 188 -0.83 -20.52 1.30
CA ASN A 188 0.21 -19.91 2.12
C ASN A 188 -0.10 -18.46 2.52
N LEU A 189 -1.19 -17.87 2.00
CA LEU A 189 -1.69 -16.56 2.43
C LEU A 189 -2.79 -16.73 3.47
N LYS A 190 -2.64 -16.05 4.61
CA LYS A 190 -3.72 -15.89 5.59
C LYS A 190 -4.81 -14.98 5.01
N ASP A 191 -6.04 -15.09 5.52
CA ASP A 191 -7.18 -14.28 5.06
C ASP A 191 -6.91 -12.78 5.04
N VAL A 192 -6.21 -12.25 6.06
CA VAL A 192 -5.76 -10.83 6.08
C VAL A 192 -4.85 -10.50 4.90
N GLN A 193 -3.91 -11.39 4.56
CA GLN A 193 -2.98 -11.15 3.45
C GLN A 193 -3.66 -11.33 2.10
N LYS A 194 -4.69 -12.20 2.01
CA LYS A 194 -5.54 -12.31 0.82
C LYS A 194 -6.37 -11.06 0.61
N VAL A 195 -6.93 -10.50 1.68
CA VAL A 195 -7.65 -9.23 1.65
C VAL A 195 -6.75 -8.11 1.14
N GLU A 196 -5.56 -7.94 1.72
CA GLU A 196 -4.57 -6.94 1.28
C GLU A 196 -4.19 -7.12 -0.20
N ALA A 197 -3.91 -8.36 -0.64
CA ALA A 197 -3.59 -8.63 -2.03
C ALA A 197 -4.77 -8.35 -2.98
N LEU A 198 -6.00 -8.64 -2.57
CA LEU A 198 -7.18 -8.35 -3.38
C LEU A 198 -7.50 -6.86 -3.47
N GLU A 199 -7.24 -6.07 -2.42
CA GLU A 199 -7.34 -4.60 -2.51
C GLU A 199 -6.42 -4.04 -3.60
N GLU A 200 -5.22 -4.61 -3.77
CA GLU A 200 -4.32 -4.23 -4.87
C GLU A 200 -4.87 -4.65 -6.24
N VAL A 201 -5.53 -5.81 -6.34
CA VAL A 201 -6.24 -6.23 -7.57
C VAL A 201 -7.40 -5.29 -7.90
N GLU A 202 -8.10 -4.77 -6.91
CA GLU A 202 -9.17 -3.79 -7.11
C GLU A 202 -8.62 -2.50 -7.77
N ILE A 203 -7.44 -2.04 -7.34
CA ILE A 203 -6.77 -0.88 -7.94
C ILE A 203 -6.39 -1.15 -9.40
N LEU A 204 -5.82 -2.32 -9.70
CA LEU A 204 -5.53 -2.74 -11.09
C LEU A 204 -6.79 -2.74 -11.95
N THR A 205 -7.91 -3.21 -11.40
CA THR A 205 -9.20 -3.27 -12.09
C THR A 205 -9.77 -1.88 -12.34
N LYS A 206 -9.67 -0.96 -11.37
CA LYS A 206 -10.07 0.45 -11.53
C LYS A 206 -9.24 1.14 -12.62
N ALA A 207 -7.94 0.90 -12.67
CA ALA A 207 -7.07 1.42 -13.71
C ALA A 207 -7.40 0.84 -15.10
N ALA A 208 -7.72 -0.45 -15.17
CA ALA A 208 -8.19 -1.08 -16.41
C ALA A 208 -9.52 -0.51 -16.91
N ASN A 209 -10.41 -0.12 -16.01
CA ASN A 209 -11.68 0.53 -16.36
C ASN A 209 -11.50 2.00 -16.81
N LYS A 210 -10.44 2.66 -16.34
CA LYS A 210 -10.12 4.07 -16.64
C LYS A 210 -8.66 4.23 -17.06
N PRO A 211 -8.26 3.68 -18.21
CA PRO A 211 -6.86 3.63 -18.62
C PRO A 211 -6.25 5.02 -18.85
N GLU A 212 -7.04 6.06 -19.11
CA GLU A 212 -6.54 7.43 -19.31
C GLU A 212 -6.21 8.17 -18.00
N ASP A 213 -6.63 7.65 -16.85
CA ASP A 213 -6.40 8.31 -15.56
C ASP A 213 -4.95 8.10 -15.08
N SER A 214 -4.15 9.18 -15.17
CA SER A 214 -2.73 9.17 -14.78
C SER A 214 -2.51 8.84 -13.30
N LYS A 215 -3.45 9.20 -12.41
CA LYS A 215 -3.36 8.87 -10.98
C LYS A 215 -3.58 7.38 -10.77
N LEU A 216 -4.63 6.81 -11.38
CA LEU A 216 -4.91 5.38 -11.32
C LEU A 216 -3.79 4.55 -11.96
N LYS A 217 -3.14 5.02 -13.03
CA LYS A 217 -1.94 4.37 -13.58
C LYS A 217 -0.78 4.31 -12.58
N LYS A 218 -0.49 5.40 -11.86
CA LYS A 218 0.55 5.41 -10.82
C LYS A 218 0.21 4.47 -9.67
N GLU A 219 -1.04 4.46 -9.24
CA GLU A 219 -1.53 3.56 -8.21
C GLU A 219 -1.42 2.09 -8.68
N ALA A 220 -1.85 1.77 -9.89
CA ALA A 220 -1.71 0.43 -10.47
C ALA A 220 -0.25 -0.04 -10.59
N LYS A 221 0.69 0.85 -10.90
CA LYS A 221 2.12 0.52 -10.91
C LYS A 221 2.62 0.17 -9.49
N ARG A 222 2.17 0.93 -8.49
CA ARG A 222 2.47 0.62 -7.08
C ARG A 222 1.85 -0.72 -6.67
N SER A 223 0.59 -0.95 -6.99
CA SER A 223 -0.13 -2.20 -6.70
C SER A 223 0.55 -3.41 -7.32
N SER A 224 1.01 -3.29 -8.57
CA SER A 224 1.79 -4.34 -9.23
C SER A 224 3.08 -4.68 -8.47
N ASN A 225 3.79 -3.67 -7.96
CA ASN A 225 5.01 -3.89 -7.16
C ASN A 225 4.71 -4.52 -5.79
N VAL A 226 3.60 -4.14 -5.16
CA VAL A 226 3.16 -4.73 -3.88
C VAL A 226 2.84 -6.20 -4.08
N LEU A 227 2.04 -6.55 -5.10
CA LEU A 227 1.69 -7.94 -5.43
C LEU A 227 2.94 -8.77 -5.76
N ALA A 228 3.90 -8.22 -6.50
CA ALA A 228 5.19 -8.86 -6.75
C ALA A 228 6.00 -9.06 -5.45
N GLY A 229 5.92 -8.11 -4.51
CA GLY A 229 6.54 -8.23 -3.19
C GLY A 229 5.90 -9.32 -2.33
N ILE A 230 4.57 -9.43 -2.36
CA ILE A 230 3.83 -10.52 -1.69
C ILE A 230 4.27 -11.87 -2.26
N ALA A 231 4.31 -12.01 -3.58
CA ALA A 231 4.75 -13.23 -4.26
C ALA A 231 6.19 -13.63 -3.87
N LYS A 232 7.12 -12.67 -3.74
CA LYS A 232 8.51 -12.95 -3.32
C LYS A 232 8.66 -13.53 -1.93
N ASN A 233 7.69 -13.29 -1.04
CA ASN A 233 7.68 -13.81 0.33
C ASN A 233 6.99 -15.19 0.43
N LEU A 234 6.50 -15.72 -0.68
CA LEU A 234 5.90 -17.06 -0.77
C LEU A 234 6.93 -18.10 -1.23
N PRO A 235 6.68 -19.40 -0.97
CA PRO A 235 7.49 -20.47 -1.55
C PRO A 235 7.56 -20.34 -3.08
N HIS A 236 8.75 -20.51 -3.66
CA HIS A 236 8.99 -20.25 -5.09
C HIS A 236 8.14 -21.07 -6.08
N ALA A 237 7.48 -22.14 -5.64
CA ALA A 237 6.72 -23.08 -6.49
C ALA A 237 5.19 -22.99 -6.30
N THR A 238 4.66 -21.87 -5.79
CA THR A 238 3.20 -21.71 -5.74
C THR A 238 2.64 -21.14 -7.05
N LYS A 239 1.38 -21.51 -7.36
CA LYS A 239 0.65 -21.02 -8.53
C LYS A 239 0.52 -19.49 -8.54
N LEU A 240 0.48 -18.87 -7.37
CA LEU A 240 0.46 -17.41 -7.27
C LEU A 240 1.80 -16.79 -7.66
N VAL A 241 2.93 -17.40 -7.29
CA VAL A 241 4.26 -16.90 -7.69
C VAL A 241 4.46 -17.02 -9.20
N GLU A 242 4.14 -18.18 -9.78
CA GLU A 242 4.16 -18.40 -11.23
C GLU A 242 3.22 -17.42 -11.94
N GLY A 243 1.97 -17.31 -11.46
CA GLY A 243 0.97 -16.40 -11.98
C GLY A 243 1.38 -14.93 -11.88
N CYS A 244 1.95 -14.47 -10.77
CA CYS A 244 2.39 -13.08 -10.64
C CYS A 244 3.55 -12.74 -11.59
N ASN A 245 4.47 -13.67 -11.84
CA ASN A 245 5.61 -13.44 -12.74
C ASN A 245 5.17 -13.31 -14.21
N GLU A 246 4.05 -13.91 -14.60
CA GLU A 246 3.52 -13.84 -15.98
C GLU A 246 2.41 -12.79 -16.13
N LEU A 247 1.45 -12.78 -15.19
CA LEU A 247 0.25 -11.95 -15.26
C LEU A 247 0.55 -10.48 -14.97
N LEU A 248 1.41 -10.16 -13.99
CA LEU A 248 1.68 -8.75 -13.65
C LEU A 248 2.38 -7.99 -14.79
N PRO A 249 3.42 -8.54 -15.45
CA PRO A 249 4.00 -7.89 -16.63
C PRO A 249 2.99 -7.72 -17.78
N ALA A 250 2.15 -8.73 -18.04
CA ALA A 250 1.13 -8.66 -19.09
C ALA A 250 0.08 -7.58 -18.79
N ILE A 251 -0.41 -7.50 -17.55
CA ILE A 251 -1.32 -6.45 -17.10
C ILE A 251 -0.66 -5.07 -17.20
N ALA A 252 0.59 -4.94 -16.74
CA ALA A 252 1.33 -3.68 -16.81
C ALA A 252 1.51 -3.19 -18.26
N GLN A 253 1.78 -4.10 -19.20
CA GLN A 253 1.88 -3.79 -20.62
C GLN A 253 0.56 -3.28 -21.19
N LEU A 254 -0.56 -3.97 -20.90
CA LEU A 254 -1.89 -3.56 -21.39
C LEU A 254 -2.36 -2.24 -20.77
N LEU A 255 -1.94 -1.93 -19.55
CA LEU A 255 -2.22 -0.65 -18.88
C LEU A 255 -1.25 0.48 -19.24
N GLY A 256 -0.19 0.21 -20.02
CA GLY A 256 0.82 1.20 -20.38
C GLY A 256 1.64 1.69 -19.18
N LEU A 257 1.98 0.78 -18.26
CA LEU A 257 2.69 1.07 -16.99
C LEU A 257 4.19 0.78 -17.03
N SER A 258 4.65 0.13 -18.10
CA SER A 258 6.06 -0.21 -18.37
C SER A 258 6.94 1.03 -18.35
#